data_AF-A0A1C5W444-F1
#
_entry.id   AF-A0A1C5W444-F1
#
_cell.length_a   1.000
_cell.length_b   1.000
_cell.length_c   1.000
_cell.angle_alpha   90.00
_cell.angle_beta   90.00
_cell.angle_gamma   90.00
#
_symmetry.space_group_name_H-M   'P 1'
#
loop_
_entity.id
_entity.type
_entity.pdbx_description
1 polymer ?
#
loop_
_entity_poly.entity_id
_entity_poly.type
_entity_poly.pdbx_seq_one_letter_code
_entity_poly.pdbx_strand_id
1 'polypeptide(L)'
;MQLSRTHFIILSCLVQDEATNNVNAMTLKEMQESLKAMGYTYNSFYKAAETLRAYGYLKLGLSVGNSKSYYITEEGKQALESIKNGGNEDGKGDWICGDRTSWWEHRGAPGEAGT
;
A
#
# COMPACT_ATOMS: atom_id res chain seq x y z
N MET A 1 5.39 17.94 1.60
CA MET A 1 4.07 17.37 2.00
C MET A 1 4.24 16.67 3.34
N GLN A 2 3.28 16.79 4.27
CA GLN A 2 3.30 15.97 5.49
C GLN A 2 2.52 14.67 5.24
N LEU A 3 3.20 13.52 5.33
CA LEU A 3 2.59 12.21 5.10
C LEU A 3 1.92 11.71 6.40
N SER A 4 0.60 11.76 6.45
CA SER A 4 -0.21 11.13 7.50
C SER A 4 -0.08 9.60 7.55
N ARG A 5 -0.44 9.00 8.69
CA ARG A 5 -0.45 7.54 8.91
C ARG A 5 -1.17 6.76 7.80
N THR A 6 -2.30 7.24 7.29
CA THR A 6 -3.04 6.58 6.19
C THR A 6 -2.24 6.55 4.89
N HIS A 7 -1.45 7.58 4.60
CA HIS A 7 -0.57 7.59 3.43
C HIS A 7 0.51 6.51 3.55
N PHE A 8 1.14 6.41 4.73
CA PHE A 8 2.12 5.37 5.01
C PHE A 8 1.52 3.97 4.82
N ILE A 9 0.33 3.73 5.38
CA ILE A 9 -0.36 2.44 5.26
C ILE A 9 -0.62 2.07 3.80
N ILE A 10 -1.10 3.01 2.97
CA ILE A 10 -1.34 2.76 1.54
C ILE A 10 -0.04 2.39 0.82
N LEU A 11 1.04 3.16 1.04
CA LEU A 11 2.33 2.89 0.42
C LEU A 11 2.90 1.53 0.87
N SER A 12 2.79 1.20 2.16
CA SER A 12 3.21 -0.09 2.71
C SER A 12 2.42 -1.26 2.13
N CYS A 13 1.11 -1.12 1.92
CA CYS A 13 0.31 -2.16 1.28
C CYS A 13 0.79 -2.41 -0.15
N LEU A 14 1.01 -1.36 -0.93
CA LEU A 14 1.46 -1.48 -2.32
C LEU A 14 2.85 -2.10 -2.45
N VAL A 15 3.79 -1.75 -1.55
CA VAL A 15 5.12 -2.37 -1.57
C VAL A 15 5.08 -3.84 -1.19
N GLN A 16 4.26 -4.21 -0.20
CA GLN A 16 4.12 -5.61 0.22
C GLN A 16 3.44 -6.48 -0.83
N ASP A 17 2.48 -5.93 -1.58
CA ASP A 17 1.79 -6.61 -2.69
C ASP A 17 2.57 -6.55 -4.02
N GLU A 18 3.81 -6.05 -3.99
CA GLU A 18 4.67 -5.84 -5.17
C GLU A 18 3.99 -5.04 -6.30
N ALA A 19 3.05 -4.17 -5.92
CA ALA A 19 2.21 -3.38 -6.80
C ALA A 19 3.01 -2.20 -7.40
N THR A 20 3.91 -2.51 -8.33
CA THR A 20 4.98 -1.63 -8.83
C THR A 20 4.83 -1.24 -10.30
N ASN A 21 3.86 -1.83 -11.01
CA ASN A 21 3.64 -1.56 -12.42
C ASN A 21 2.14 -1.54 -12.74
N ASN A 22 1.77 -1.27 -13.99
CA ASN A 22 0.36 -1.15 -14.36
C ASN A 22 -0.42 -2.49 -14.29
N VAL A 23 0.25 -3.63 -14.38
CA VAL A 23 -0.36 -4.97 -14.27
C VAL A 23 -0.46 -5.39 -12.81
N ASN A 24 0.64 -5.22 -12.07
CA ASN A 24 0.71 -5.46 -10.63
C ASN A 24 0.28 -4.18 -9.93
N ALA A 25 -1.03 -4.05 -9.74
CA ALA A 25 -1.67 -2.90 -9.12
C ALA A 25 -2.79 -3.36 -8.19
N MET A 26 -3.01 -2.63 -7.10
CA MET A 26 -3.96 -3.00 -6.06
C MET A 26 -5.08 -1.97 -5.97
N THR A 27 -6.33 -2.40 -5.77
CA THR A 27 -7.46 -1.48 -5.59
C THR A 27 -7.57 -1.01 -4.14
N LEU A 28 -8.17 0.17 -3.93
CA LEU A 28 -8.41 0.70 -2.58
C LEU A 28 -9.38 -0.16 -1.77
N LYS A 29 -10.30 -0.88 -2.45
CA LYS A 29 -11.20 -1.82 -1.77
C LYS A 29 -10.42 -2.96 -1.17
N GLU A 30 -9.51 -3.55 -1.95
CA GLU A 30 -8.62 -4.59 -1.45
C GLU A 30 -7.78 -4.05 -0.29
N MET A 31 -7.13 -2.89 -0.42
CA MET A 31 -6.37 -2.32 0.70
C MET A 31 -7.25 -2.16 1.96
N GLN A 32 -8.47 -1.65 1.81
CA GLN A 32 -9.39 -1.47 2.94
C GLN A 32 -9.81 -2.81 3.56
N GLU A 33 -10.08 -3.84 2.76
CA GLU A 33 -10.48 -5.16 3.25
C GLU A 33 -9.42 -5.78 4.15
N SER A 34 -8.15 -5.65 3.79
CA SER A 34 -7.03 -6.11 4.63
C SER A 34 -6.89 -5.35 5.94
N LEU A 35 -7.41 -4.12 5.98
CA LEU A 35 -7.25 -3.21 7.09
C LEU A 35 -8.57 -2.99 7.82
N LYS A 36 -9.56 -3.83 7.56
CA LYS A 36 -10.91 -3.76 8.14
C LYS A 36 -10.87 -3.78 9.67
N ALA A 37 -9.91 -4.51 10.25
CA ALA A 37 -9.67 -4.56 11.70
C ALA A 37 -9.22 -3.22 12.31
N MET A 38 -8.68 -2.30 11.51
CA MET A 38 -8.21 -0.99 11.97
C MET A 38 -9.27 0.12 11.90
N GLY A 39 -10.49 -0.17 11.43
CA GLY A 39 -11.60 0.78 11.43
C GLY A 39 -11.46 1.93 10.42
N TYR A 40 -10.61 1.80 9.41
CA TYR A 40 -10.50 2.83 8.37
C TYR A 40 -11.65 2.77 7.36
N THR A 41 -12.13 3.95 6.97
CA THR A 41 -13.19 4.07 5.95
C THR A 41 -12.60 4.16 4.53
N TYR A 42 -13.36 3.68 3.54
CA TYR A 42 -13.02 3.83 2.12
C TYR A 42 -12.73 5.28 1.74
N ASN A 43 -13.53 6.22 2.24
CA ASN A 43 -13.39 7.65 1.93
C ASN A 43 -12.02 8.20 2.37
N SER A 44 -11.53 7.79 3.55
CA SER A 44 -10.20 8.18 4.03
C SER A 44 -9.10 7.64 3.12
N PHE A 45 -9.21 6.38 2.69
CA PHE A 45 -8.29 5.75 1.75
C PHE A 45 -8.30 6.44 0.39
N TYR A 46 -9.48 6.75 -0.12
CA TYR A 46 -9.66 7.44 -1.39
C TYR A 46 -9.00 8.82 -1.38
N LYS A 47 -9.28 9.65 -0.36
CA LYS A 47 -8.65 10.97 -0.23
C LYS A 47 -7.13 10.88 -0.11
N ALA A 48 -6.63 9.92 0.68
CA ALA A 48 -5.20 9.73 0.85
C ALA A 48 -4.52 9.24 -0.45
N ALA A 49 -5.13 8.31 -1.18
CA ALA A 49 -4.62 7.81 -2.45
C ALA A 49 -4.62 8.88 -3.55
N GLU A 50 -5.70 9.66 -3.68
CA GLU A 50 -5.75 10.78 -4.63
C GLU A 50 -4.71 11.85 -4.30
N THR A 51 -4.47 12.09 -3.01
CA THR A 51 -3.40 13.00 -2.57
C THR A 51 -2.04 12.44 -3.02
N LEU A 52 -1.70 11.20 -2.65
CA LEU A 52 -0.45 10.55 -3.06
C LEU A 52 -0.27 10.54 -4.58
N ARG A 53 -1.36 10.31 -5.34
CA ARG A 53 -1.37 10.37 -6.81
C ARG A 53 -1.05 11.76 -7.33
N ALA A 54 -1.65 12.80 -6.75
CA ALA A 54 -1.39 14.19 -7.13
C ALA A 54 0.07 14.60 -6.91
N TYR A 55 0.74 14.02 -5.89
CA TYR A 55 2.17 14.22 -5.62
C TYR A 55 3.09 13.30 -6.44
N GLY A 56 2.55 12.41 -7.28
CA GLY A 56 3.34 11.50 -8.12
C GLY A 56 3.84 10.24 -7.41
N TYR A 57 3.44 9.99 -6.17
CA TYR A 57 3.84 8.78 -5.43
C TYR A 57 3.06 7.52 -5.86
N LEU A 58 1.89 7.72 -6.47
CA LEU A 58 1.04 6.66 -7.01
C LEU A 58 0.69 6.95 -8.47
N LYS A 59 0.51 5.89 -9.24
CA LYS A 59 -0.06 5.93 -10.59
C LYS A 59 -1.21 4.93 -10.72
N LEU A 60 -2.06 5.17 -11.71
CA LEU A 60 -3.21 4.29 -12.00
C LEU A 60 -2.75 3.08 -12.79
N GLY A 61 -3.09 1.88 -12.30
CA GLY A 61 -2.88 0.62 -13.02
C GLY A 61 -4.05 0.26 -13.93
N LEU A 62 -4.03 -0.98 -14.41
CA LEU A 62 -5.14 -1.59 -15.14
C LEU A 62 -6.37 -1.68 -14.25
N SER A 63 -7.51 -1.18 -14.73
CA SER A 63 -8.74 -1.23 -13.97
C SER A 63 -9.16 -2.68 -13.72
N VAL A 64 -9.43 -3.01 -12.45
CA VAL A 64 -9.91 -4.34 -12.05
C VAL A 64 -11.43 -4.26 -12.00
N GLY A 65 -12.07 -4.74 -13.07
CA GLY A 65 -13.50 -4.56 -13.30
C GLY A 65 -13.87 -3.07 -13.39
N ASN A 66 -14.76 -2.60 -12.52
CA ASN A 66 -15.20 -1.21 -12.44
C ASN A 66 -14.36 -0.36 -11.44
N SER A 67 -13.27 -0.89 -10.91
CA SER A 67 -12.47 -0.23 -9.86
C SER A 67 -11.10 0.21 -10.38
N LYS A 68 -10.69 1.40 -9.95
CA LYS A 68 -9.32 1.91 -10.19
C LYS A 68 -8.34 1.13 -9.30
N SER A 69 -7.30 0.59 -9.93
CA SER A 69 -6.13 0.05 -9.24
C SER A 69 -5.02 1.10 -9.22
N TYR A 70 -4.14 0.98 -8.22
CA TYR A 70 -3.01 1.89 -8.02
C TYR A 70 -1.74 1.07 -7.88
N TYR A 71 -0.64 1.62 -8.39
CA TYR A 71 0.70 1.08 -8.19
C TYR A 71 1.63 2.18 -7.69
N ILE A 72 2.63 1.78 -6.90
CA ILE A 72 3.61 2.69 -6.31
C ILE A 72 4.69 3.07 -7.33
N THR A 73 5.07 4.34 -7.37
CA THR A 73 6.19 4.84 -8.17
C THR A 73 7.52 4.72 -7.42
N GLU A 74 8.64 4.93 -8.09
CA GLU A 74 9.95 5.00 -7.43
C GLU A 74 9.99 6.13 -6.39
N GLU A 75 9.40 7.29 -6.70
CA GLU A 75 9.27 8.40 -5.76
C GLU A 75 8.45 8.01 -4.53
N GLY A 76 7.38 7.22 -4.71
CA GLY A 76 6.56 6.71 -3.61
C GLY A 76 7.33 5.74 -2.71
N LYS A 77 8.18 4.89 -3.30
CA LYS A 77 9.06 3.98 -2.54
C LYS A 77 10.09 4.77 -1.73
N GLN A 78 10.76 5.75 -2.35
CA GLN A 78 11.69 6.63 -1.64
C GLN A 78 11.03 7.41 -0.51
N ALA A 79 9.80 7.90 -0.71
CA ALA A 79 9.05 8.58 0.33
C ALA A 79 8.74 7.64 1.51
N LEU A 80 8.37 6.40 1.22
CA LEU A 80 8.15 5.36 2.23
C LEU A 80 9.44 5.03 3.00
N GLU A 81 10.55 4.86 2.29
CA GLU A 81 11.86 4.62 2.89
C GLU A 81 12.34 5.79 3.73
N SER A 82 12.08 7.03 3.31
CA SER A 82 12.40 8.23 4.09
C SER A 82 11.63 8.29 5.39
N ILE A 83 10.36 7.85 5.41
CA ILE A 83 9.57 7.71 6.64
C ILE A 83 10.12 6.59 7.51
N LYS A 84 10.51 5.47 6.89
CA LYS A 84 11.06 4.30 7.58
C LYS A 84 12.42 4.61 8.22
N ASN A 85 13.25 5.41 7.55
CA ASN A 85 14.61 5.75 7.96
C ASN A 85 14.68 6.99 8.85
N GLY A 86 13.72 7.92 8.70
CA GLY A 86 13.59 9.11 9.56
C GLY A 86 13.20 8.80 11.02
N GLY A 87 13.10 7.52 11.39
CA GLY A 87 12.81 7.05 12.74
C GLY A 87 14.02 6.55 13.55
N ASN A 88 15.22 6.40 12.98
CA ASN A 88 16.40 6.03 13.77
C ASN A 88 17.73 6.11 12.98
N GLU A 89 18.63 7.01 13.42
CA GLU A 89 20.09 6.93 13.18
C GLU A 89 20.76 5.84 14.05
N ASP A 90 19.99 4.99 14.74
CA ASP A 90 20.48 3.84 15.49
C ASP A 90 19.85 2.56 14.93
N GLY A 91 20.67 1.71 14.33
CA GLY A 91 20.29 0.56 13.50
C GLY A 91 19.48 -0.53 14.19
N LYS A 92 18.22 -0.23 14.53
CA LYS A 92 17.23 -1.19 15.04
C LYS A 92 15.82 -0.75 14.67
N GLY A 93 15.48 -0.84 13.39
CA GLY A 93 14.13 -0.62 12.89
C GLY A 93 13.24 -1.85 13.06
N ASP A 94 12.88 -2.20 14.29
CA ASP A 94 11.82 -3.17 14.60
C ASP A 94 10.49 -2.42 14.77
N TRP A 95 9.90 -1.85 13.71
CA TRP A 95 8.52 -1.36 13.81
C TRP A 95 7.80 -1.49 12.46
N ILE A 96 6.59 -2.07 12.53
CA ILE A 96 5.58 -2.33 11.48
C ILE A 96 5.81 -3.52 10.51
N CYS A 97 6.55 -4.55 10.92
CA CYS A 97 6.33 -5.90 10.38
C CYS A 97 6.87 -6.96 11.35
N GLY A 98 6.30 -6.99 12.55
CA GLY A 98 6.32 -8.22 13.35
C GLY A 98 5.62 -9.30 12.54
N ASP A 99 6.42 -10.22 12.03
CA ASP A 99 6.05 -11.40 11.25
C ASP A 99 5.35 -11.10 9.91
N ARG A 100 5.94 -11.60 8.82
CA ARG A 100 5.47 -11.44 7.43
C ARG A 100 4.13 -12.14 7.14
N THR A 101 3.39 -12.54 8.17
CA THR A 101 2.41 -13.63 8.09
C THR A 101 1.10 -13.30 8.82
N SER A 102 1.13 -12.68 10.01
CA SER A 102 -0.06 -12.70 10.89
C SER A 102 -1.22 -11.77 10.48
N TRP A 103 -0.99 -10.71 9.69
CA TRP A 103 -2.07 -9.83 9.21
C TRP A 103 -2.79 -10.37 7.95
N TRP A 104 -2.19 -11.33 7.22
CA TRP A 104 -2.58 -11.68 5.86
C TRP A 104 -2.89 -13.17 5.65
N GLU A 105 -2.76 -14.03 6.67
CA GLU A 105 -3.14 -15.46 6.62
C GLU A 105 -4.61 -15.72 6.19
N HIS A 106 -5.45 -14.67 6.14
CA HIS A 106 -6.83 -14.74 5.65
C HIS A 106 -7.02 -14.38 4.17
N ARG A 107 -5.98 -13.93 3.44
CA ARG A 107 -6.05 -13.77 1.99
C ARG A 107 -5.57 -15.03 1.32
N GLY A 108 -6.53 -15.82 0.83
CA GLY A 108 -6.24 -16.84 -0.18
C GLY A 108 -5.45 -16.19 -1.31
N ALA A 109 -4.30 -16.79 -1.63
CA ALA A 109 -3.42 -16.36 -2.70
C ALA A 109 -4.22 -16.14 -4.01
N PRO A 110 -3.96 -15.07 -4.79
CA PRO A 110 -4.51 -14.97 -6.12
C PRO A 110 -3.92 -16.08 -7.00
N GLY A 111 -4.72 -17.13 -7.16
CA GLY A 111 -4.72 -18.07 -8.28
C GLY A 111 -3.36 -18.52 -8.79
N GLU A 112 -2.85 -19.61 -8.21
CA GLU A 112 -2.18 -20.60 -9.04
C GLU A 112 -3.20 -21.07 -10.10
N ALA A 113 -3.12 -20.50 -11.30
CA ALA A 113 -3.78 -21.06 -12.46
C ALA A 113 -3.05 -22.36 -12.82
N GLY A 114 -3.42 -23.44 -12.14
CA GLY A 114 -3.07 -24.78 -12.57
C GLY A 114 -3.75 -25.07 -13.90
N THR A 115 -2.96 -25.38 -14.92
CA THR A 115 -2.78 -26.73 -15.49
C THR A 115 -1.75 -26.65 -16.61
#